data_AF-A0A1M6VHM8-F1
#
_entry.id   AF-A0A1M6VHM8-F1
#
_cell.length_a   1.000
_cell.length_b   1.000
_cell.length_c   1.000
_cell.angle_alpha   90.00
_cell.angle_beta   90.00
_cell.angle_gamma   90.00
#
_symmetry.space_group_name_H-M   'P 1'
#
loop_
_entity.id
_entity.type
_entity.pdbx_description
1 polymer ?
#
loop_
_entity_poly.entity_id
_entity_poly.type
_entity_poly.pdbx_seq_one_letter_code
_entity_poly.pdbx_strand_id
1 'polypeptide(L)' 'WEDSKEWVHKNRLTKSGKMLYKKRKETIERSFADAKQLHGYRYCRFRGKKHVLEQALMTATCQNIKKIANHLAKIA' A
#
# COMPACT_ATOMS: atom_id res chain seq x y z
N TRP A 1 -3.53 -4.64 -23.72
CA TRP A 1 -3.61 -4.84 -22.25
C TRP A 1 -3.11 -6.22 -21.84
N GLU A 2 -3.32 -7.25 -22.67
CA GLU A 2 -2.70 -8.58 -22.54
C GLU A 2 -1.18 -8.51 -22.35
N ASP A 3 -0.47 -7.81 -23.24
CA ASP A 3 1.00 -7.72 -23.21
C ASP A 3 1.52 -7.11 -21.91
N SER A 4 0.82 -6.11 -21.37
CA SER A 4 1.16 -5.49 -20.11
C SER A 4 1.00 -6.47 -18.93
N LYS A 5 -0.04 -7.31 -18.93
CA LYS A 5 -0.21 -8.36 -17.92
C LYS A 5 0.90 -9.40 -18.02
N GLU A 6 1.27 -9.79 -19.24
CA GLU A 6 2.34 -10.76 -19.47
C GLU A 6 3.70 -10.21 -19.02
N TRP A 7 3.98 -8.94 -19.29
CA TRP A 7 5.19 -8.27 -18.82
C TRP A 7 5.27 -8.23 -17.29
N VAL A 8 4.18 -7.86 -16.59
CA VAL A 8 4.13 -7.90 -15.12
C VAL A 8 4.33 -9.32 -14.60
N HIS A 9 3.74 -10.32 -15.25
CA HIS A 9 3.91 -11.72 -14.88
C HIS A 9 5.37 -12.17 -15.00
N LYS A 10 6.02 -11.89 -16.14
CA LYS A 10 7.45 -12.18 -16.36
C LYS A 10 8.31 -11.48 -15.32
N ASN A 11 8.06 -10.20 -15.03
CA ASN A 11 8.79 -9.44 -14.02
C ASN A 11 8.64 -10.06 -12.61
N ARG A 12 7.45 -10.52 -12.23
CA ARG A 12 7.22 -11.20 -10.93
C ARG A 12 8.03 -12.49 -10.80
N LEU A 13 8.23 -13.22 -11.90
CA LEU A 13 8.97 -14.49 -11.90
C LEU A 13 10.49 -14.32 -11.84
N THR A 14 11.02 -13.13 -12.14
CA THR A 14 12.45 -12.82 -11.97
C THR A 14 12.91 -13.00 -10.52
N LYS A 15 14.22 -13.16 -10.31
CA LYS A 15 14.80 -13.28 -8.96
C LYS A 15 14.50 -12.06 -8.09
N SER A 16 14.63 -10.86 -8.64
CA SER A 16 14.29 -9.61 -7.96
C SER A 16 12.79 -9.50 -7.68
N GLY A 17 11.94 -9.87 -8.65
CA GLY A 17 10.49 -9.92 -8.49
C GLY A 17 10.04 -10.82 -7.34
N LYS A 18 10.60 -12.04 -7.24
CA LYS A 18 10.32 -12.98 -6.14
C LYS A 18 10.75 -12.42 -4.78
N MET A 19 11.93 -11.79 -4.71
CA MET A 19 12.42 -11.14 -3.49
C MET A 19 11.52 -9.98 -3.04
N LEU A 20 11.12 -9.10 -3.96
CA LEU A 20 10.19 -8.01 -3.68
C LEU A 20 8.81 -8.52 -3.26
N TYR A 21 8.32 -9.57 -3.92
CA TYR A 21 7.04 -10.19 -3.58
C TYR A 21 7.01 -10.73 -2.15
N LYS A 22 8.13 -11.31 -1.65
CA LYS A 22 8.24 -11.71 -0.24
C LYS A 22 8.12 -10.51 0.70
N LYS A 23 8.87 -9.43 0.44
CA LYS A 23 8.86 -8.20 1.27
C LYS A 23 7.51 -7.46 1.26
N ARG A 24 6.74 -7.56 0.18
CA ARG A 24 5.41 -6.94 0.07
C ARG A 24 4.45 -7.41 1.15
N LYS A 25 4.45 -8.70 1.47
CA LYS A 25 3.57 -9.29 2.48
C LYS A 25 3.81 -8.71 3.86
N GLU A 26 5.06 -8.40 4.16
CA GLU A 26 5.51 -7.88 5.45
C GLU A 26 5.23 -6.38 5.62
N THR A 27 5.23 -5.62 4.51
CA THR A 27 5.21 -4.16 4.52
C THR A 27 3.93 -3.61 3.88
N ILE A 28 3.84 -3.73 2.54
CA ILE A 28 2.78 -3.15 1.74
C ILE A 28 1.41 -3.74 2.12
N GLU A 29 1.28 -5.06 2.09
CA GLU A 29 -0.01 -5.72 2.32
C GLU A 29 -0.50 -5.52 3.76
N ARG A 30 0.42 -5.44 4.72
CA ARG A 30 0.09 -5.08 6.12
C ARG A 30 -0.45 -3.65 6.22
N SER A 31 0.19 -2.67 5.56
CA SER A 31 -0.30 -1.28 5.52
C SER A 31 -1.70 -1.17 4.91
N PHE A 32 -1.97 -1.93 3.84
CA PHE A 32 -3.30 -1.99 3.23
C PHE A 32 -4.33 -2.69 4.11
N ALA A 33 -3.95 -3.75 4.82
CA ALA A 33 -4.83 -4.41 5.78
C ALA A 33 -5.23 -3.46 6.92
N ASP A 34 -4.28 -2.71 7.46
CA ASP A 34 -4.53 -1.68 8.48
C ASP A 34 -5.44 -0.57 7.93
N ALA A 35 -5.20 -0.09 6.72
CA ALA A 35 -6.09 0.88 6.06
C ALA A 35 -7.51 0.34 5.88
N LYS A 36 -7.65 -0.93 5.54
CA LYS A 36 -8.94 -1.60 5.38
C LYS A 36 -9.72 -1.71 6.68
N GLN A 37 -9.07 -2.10 7.77
CA GLN A 37 -9.74 -2.33 9.05
C GLN A 37 -9.89 -1.06 9.88
N LEU A 38 -8.83 -0.24 9.98
CA LEU A 38 -8.77 0.90 10.90
C LEU A 38 -9.24 2.22 10.25
N HIS A 39 -9.06 2.36 8.93
CA HIS A 39 -9.37 3.61 8.21
C HIS A 39 -10.59 3.49 7.29
N GLY A 40 -11.33 2.39 7.41
CA GLY A 40 -12.64 2.23 6.80
C GLY A 40 -12.63 2.00 5.28
N TYR A 41 -11.54 1.47 4.71
CA TYR A 41 -11.51 1.15 3.27
C TYR A 41 -12.28 -0.12 2.90
N ARG A 42 -12.98 -0.76 3.85
CA ARG A 42 -13.82 -1.92 3.53
C ARG A 42 -14.98 -1.56 2.60
N TYR A 43 -15.47 -0.33 2.70
CA TYR A 43 -16.52 0.24 1.85
C TYR A 43 -16.21 1.72 1.56
N CYS A 44 -16.64 2.20 0.40
CA CYS A 44 -16.57 3.63 0.11
C CYS A 44 -17.53 4.39 1.04
N ARG A 45 -16.97 5.18 1.98
CA ARG A 45 -17.77 5.96 2.94
C ARG A 45 -18.37 7.22 2.32
N PHE A 46 -17.70 7.78 1.32
CA PHE A 46 -18.12 8.98 0.62
C PHE A 46 -18.62 8.65 -0.78
N ARG A 47 -19.54 9.49 -1.29
CA ARG A 47 -20.01 9.42 -2.67
C ARG A 47 -19.07 10.21 -3.57
N GLY A 48 -18.76 9.64 -4.75
CA GLY A 48 -17.92 10.28 -5.75
C GLY A 48 -16.41 10.09 -5.54
N LYS A 49 -15.68 9.99 -6.66
CA LYS A 49 -14.24 9.68 -6.69
C LYS A 49 -13.40 10.69 -5.91
N LYS A 50 -13.74 11.98 -5.99
CA LYS A 50 -12.97 13.07 -5.36
C LYS A 50 -12.91 12.92 -3.83
N HIS A 51 -14.04 12.64 -3.19
CA HIS A 51 -14.11 12.52 -1.74
C HIS A 51 -13.49 11.21 -1.22
N VAL A 52 -13.66 10.10 -1.96
CA VAL A 52 -12.96 8.85 -1.62
C VAL A 52 -11.45 9.02 -1.75
N LEU A 53 -11.00 9.75 -2.77
CA LEU A 53 -9.58 10.04 -2.96
C LEU A 53 -9.02 10.90 -1.82
N GLU A 54 -9.77 11.90 -1.36
CA GLU A 54 -9.39 12.74 -0.22
C GLU A 54 -9.19 11.91 1.06
N GLN A 55 -10.14 11.03 1.40
CA GLN A 55 -9.97 10.07 2.51
C GLN A 55 -8.73 9.21 2.30
N ALA A 56 -8.49 8.77 1.07
CA ALA A 56 -7.39 7.87 0.77
C ALA A 56 -6.02 8.54 0.98
N LEU A 57 -5.90 9.78 0.50
CA LEU A 57 -4.68 10.58 0.63
C LEU A 57 -4.42 10.95 2.08
N MET A 58 -5.42 11.41 2.83
CA MET A 58 -5.25 11.73 4.26
C MET A 58 -4.79 10.52 5.07
N THR A 59 -5.38 9.35 4.83
CA THR A 59 -4.99 8.11 5.49
C THR A 59 -3.54 7.74 5.16
N ALA A 60 -3.15 7.83 3.89
CA ALA A 60 -1.77 7.57 3.46
C ALA A 60 -0.78 8.54 4.11
N THR A 61 -1.13 9.81 4.21
CA THR A 61 -0.31 10.83 4.91
C THR A 61 -0.09 10.44 6.37
N CYS A 62 -1.14 10.07 7.10
CA CYS A 62 -1.02 9.62 8.49
C CYS A 62 -0.13 8.38 8.64
N GLN A 63 -0.29 7.39 7.75
CA GLN A 63 0.55 6.18 7.74
C GLN A 63 2.02 6.51 7.46
N ASN A 64 2.30 7.45 6.56
CA ASN A 64 3.65 7.91 6.26
C ASN A 64 4.30 8.64 7.44
N ILE A 65 3.55 9.53 8.13
CA ILE A 65 4.03 10.21 9.34
C ILE A 65 4.40 9.19 10.42
N LYS A 66 3.52 8.21 10.69
CA LYS A 66 3.80 7.11 11.64
C LYS A 66 5.08 6.36 11.25
N LYS A 67 5.25 6.07 9.96
CA LYS A 67 6.44 5.38 9.46
C LYS A 67 7.71 6.20 9.68
N ILE A 68 7.68 7.51 9.40
CA ILE A 68 8.82 8.42 9.64
C ILE A 68 9.17 8.45 11.14
N ALA A 69 8.19 8.65 12.01
CA ALA A 69 8.38 8.65 13.46
C ALA A 69 9.03 7.33 13.95
N ASN A 70 8.54 6.19 13.47
CA ASN A 70 9.12 4.88 13.80
C ASN A 70 10.55 4.69 13.27
N HIS A 71 10.91 5.31 12.16
CA HIS A 71 12.29 5.26 11.66
C HIS A 71 13.21 6.14 12.52
N LEU A 72 12.79 7.36 12.84
CA LEU A 72 13.53 8.27 13.71
C LEU A 72 13.75 7.67 15.10
N ALA A 73 12.72 7.06 15.69
CA ALA A 73 12.80 6.41 17.00
C ALA A 73 13.70 5.16 17.05
N LYS A 74 14.08 4.59 15.90
CA LYS A 74 15.06 3.49 15.83
C LYS A 74 16.49 3.97 15.62
N ILE A 75 16.65 5.22 15.18
CA ILE A 75 17.95 5.86 14.96
C ILE A 75 18.42 6.55 16.25
N ALA A 76 17.48 7.11 17.00
CA ALA A 76 17.70 7.61 18.37
C ALA A 76 17.99 6.45 19.33
#